data_AF-A0A7J9XNB2-F1
#
_entry.id   AF-A0A7J9XNB2-F1
#
_cell.length_a   1.000
_cell.length_b   1.000
_cell.length_c   1.000
_cell.angle_alpha   90.00
_cell.angle_beta   90.00
_cell.angle_gamma   90.00
#
_symmetry.space_group_name_H-M   'P 1'
#
loop_
_entity.id
_entity.type
_entity.pdbx_description
1 polymer ?
#
loop_
_entity_poly.entity_id
_entity_poly.type
_entity_poly.pdbx_seq_one_letter_code
_entity_poly.pdbx_strand_id
1 'polypeptide(L)'
;MTTTENGTHPIIIRVRQAADDIRLANHATYGNRCEVIDLYELLGSLTELLQRLPQLIAYLRDVLDDADSQFYEHDRGDSSDDTLNLADFCLIDALSSLALAHGALSQAWTEIGHLRPRDIDSDSE
;
A
#
# COMPACT_ATOMS: atom_id res chain seq x y z
N MET A 1 -33.27 -8.03 22.90
CA MET A 1 -32.88 -7.14 21.79
C MET A 1 -31.61 -6.44 22.21
N THR A 2 -30.47 -7.03 21.88
CA THR A 2 -29.14 -6.48 22.17
C THR A 2 -28.81 -5.42 21.15
N THR A 3 -28.57 -4.21 21.65
CA THR A 3 -28.02 -3.06 20.93
C THR A 3 -26.70 -3.44 20.26
N THR A 4 -26.66 -3.43 18.93
CA THR A 4 -25.41 -3.52 18.18
C THR A 4 -24.66 -2.20 18.37
N GLU A 5 -23.68 -2.17 19.26
CA GLU A 5 -22.72 -1.09 19.31
C GLU A 5 -22.05 -0.99 17.94
N ASN A 6 -22.18 0.17 17.31
CA ASN A 6 -21.72 0.49 15.97
C ASN A 6 -20.19 0.67 15.98
N GLY A 7 -19.46 -0.38 16.36
CA GLY A 7 -18.01 -0.41 16.44
C GLY A 7 -17.43 -0.53 15.04
N THR A 8 -16.73 0.51 14.57
CA THR A 8 -15.94 0.41 13.33
C THR A 8 -14.99 -0.78 13.44
N HIS A 9 -15.01 -1.68 12.46
CA HIS A 9 -14.20 -2.89 12.47
C HIS A 9 -12.72 -2.56 12.75
N PRO A 10 -12.01 -3.25 13.65
CA PRO A 10 -10.65 -2.90 14.04
C PRO A 10 -9.67 -2.77 12.87
N ILE A 11 -9.84 -3.59 11.81
CA ILE A 11 -9.03 -3.49 10.58
C ILE A 11 -9.19 -2.11 9.93
N ILE A 12 -10.40 -1.56 9.86
CA ILE A 12 -10.66 -0.25 9.25
C ILE A 12 -9.93 0.85 10.03
N ILE A 13 -9.91 0.77 11.37
CA ILE A 13 -9.19 1.73 12.22
C ILE A 13 -7.68 1.67 11.92
N ARG A 14 -7.11 0.46 11.84
CA ARG A 14 -5.68 0.26 11.56
C ARG A 14 -5.28 0.74 10.17
N VAL A 15 -6.09 0.44 9.15
CA VAL A 15 -5.85 0.89 7.77
C VAL A 15 -5.95 2.41 7.66
N ARG A 16 -6.91 3.04 8.34
CA ARG A 16 -7.01 4.51 8.42
C ARG A 16 -5.77 5.13 9.04
N GLN A 17 -5.29 4.60 10.16
CA GLN A 17 -4.07 5.08 10.80
C GLN A 17 -2.86 4.97 9.85
N ALA A 18 -2.69 3.82 9.19
CA ALA A 18 -1.60 3.64 8.23
C ALA A 18 -1.69 4.62 7.05
N ALA A 19 -2.90 4.89 6.54
CA ALA A 19 -3.11 5.88 5.49
C ALA A 19 -2.74 7.31 5.94
N ASP A 20 -3.07 7.67 7.19
CA ASP A 20 -2.67 8.95 7.78
C ASP A 20 -1.16 9.06 7.97
N ASP A 21 -0.51 7.99 8.44
CA ASP A 21 0.95 7.96 8.62
C ASP A 21 1.67 8.11 7.26
N ILE A 22 1.19 7.42 6.20
CA ILE A 22 1.70 7.58 4.83
C ILE A 22 1.48 9.02 4.33
N ARG A 23 0.31 9.60 4.59
CA ARG A 23 0.03 11.00 4.21
C ARG A 23 0.98 11.98 4.89
N LEU A 24 1.27 11.79 6.17
CA LEU A 24 2.24 12.60 6.91
C LEU A 24 3.66 12.42 6.38
N ALA A 25 4.06 11.18 6.08
CA ALA A 25 5.36 10.89 5.46
C ALA A 25 5.49 11.58 4.10
N ASN A 26 4.47 11.49 3.24
CA ASN A 26 4.43 12.20 1.96
C ASN A 26 4.53 13.71 2.15
N HIS A 27 3.82 14.28 3.13
CA HIS A 27 3.93 15.71 3.42
C HIS A 27 5.35 16.11 3.85
N ALA A 28 6.03 15.27 4.63
CA ALA A 28 7.41 15.52 5.07
C ALA A 28 8.43 15.48 3.93
N THR A 29 8.10 14.90 2.77
CA THR A 29 8.97 14.95 1.58
C THR A 29 9.06 16.35 0.96
N TYR A 30 8.08 17.23 1.19
CA TYR A 30 8.09 18.59 0.66
C TYR A 30 9.07 19.47 1.42
N GLY A 31 10.21 19.77 0.80
CA GLY A 31 11.21 20.72 1.31
C GLY A 31 12.37 20.09 2.07
N ASN A 32 12.38 18.76 2.21
CA ASN A 32 13.45 18.05 2.90
C ASN A 32 14.41 17.39 1.90
N ARG A 33 15.72 17.59 2.07
CA ARG A 33 16.74 16.89 1.28
C ARG A 33 17.05 15.59 2.01
N CYS A 34 16.75 14.47 1.36
CA CYS A 34 17.09 13.13 1.84
C CYS A 34 18.48 12.77 1.32
N GLU A 35 19.38 12.29 2.18
CA GLU A 35 20.66 11.78 1.70
C GLU A 35 20.47 10.43 1.00
N VAL A 36 21.41 10.05 0.12
CA VAL A 36 21.33 8.77 -0.61
C VAL A 36 21.34 7.59 0.37
N ILE A 37 21.97 7.74 1.54
CA ILE A 37 21.99 6.70 2.57
C ILE A 37 20.61 6.47 3.21
N ASP A 38 19.85 7.55 3.44
CA ASP A 38 18.49 7.50 3.97
C ASP A 38 17.51 6.88 2.96
N LEU A 39 17.81 7.03 1.65
CA LEU A 39 17.01 6.43 0.58
C LEU A 39 17.04 4.90 0.62
N TYR A 40 18.14 4.29 1.07
CA TYR A 40 18.23 2.83 1.22
C TYR A 40 17.21 2.30 2.23
N GLU A 41 17.14 2.92 3.42
CA GLU A 41 16.20 2.51 4.47
C GLU A 41 14.75 2.77 4.07
N LEU A 42 14.49 3.90 3.41
CA LEU A 42 13.16 4.24 2.92
C LEU A 42 12.66 3.24 1.85
N LEU A 43 13.52 2.88 0.89
CA LEU A 43 13.18 1.91 -0.15
C LEU A 43 12.96 0.50 0.42
N GLY A 44 13.79 0.09 1.40
CA GLY A 44 13.58 -1.18 2.11
C GLY A 44 12.22 -1.21 2.82
N SER A 45 11.88 -0.14 3.54
CA SER A 45 10.59 -0.02 4.25
C SER A 45 9.38 -0.03 3.30
N LEU A 46 9.48 0.67 2.16
CA LEU A 46 8.44 0.64 1.12
C LEU A 46 8.29 -0.74 0.49
N THR A 47 9.40 -1.45 0.27
CA THR A 47 9.39 -2.82 -0.29
C THR A 47 8.67 -3.78 0.66
N GLU A 48 8.98 -3.71 1.96
CA GLU A 48 8.30 -4.50 2.98
C GLU A 48 6.80 -4.18 3.07
N LEU A 49 6.41 -2.91 2.97
CA LEU A 49 5.01 -2.50 2.93
C LEU A 49 4.29 -3.13 1.73
N LEU A 50 4.85 -2.99 0.52
CA LEU A 50 4.27 -3.55 -0.70
C LEU A 50 4.16 -5.08 -0.65
N GLN A 51 5.08 -5.76 0.04
CA GLN A 51 5.03 -7.21 0.21
C GLN A 51 3.84 -7.68 1.09
N ARG A 52 3.35 -6.81 2.00
CA ARG A 52 2.27 -7.14 2.93
C ARG A 52 0.87 -6.80 2.39
N LEU A 53 0.76 -5.81 1.50
CA LEU A 53 -0.53 -5.37 0.93
C LEU A 53 -1.32 -6.45 0.17
N PRO A 54 -0.71 -7.41 -0.55
CA PRO A 54 -1.45 -8.48 -1.24
C PRO A 54 -2.35 -9.31 -0.32
N GLN A 55 -1.95 -9.53 0.93
CA GLN A 55 -2.76 -10.29 1.90
C GLN A 55 -4.02 -9.52 2.30
N LEU A 56 -3.92 -8.19 2.44
CA LEU A 56 -5.08 -7.35 2.74
C LEU A 56 -6.04 -7.32 1.54
N ILE A 57 -5.52 -7.25 0.31
CA ILE A 57 -6.37 -7.30 -0.88
C ILE A 57 -7.06 -8.66 -1.01
N ALA A 58 -6.35 -9.77 -0.78
CA ALA A 58 -6.98 -11.09 -0.78
C ALA A 58 -8.17 -11.16 0.19
N TYR A 59 -7.99 -10.67 1.43
CA TYR A 59 -9.08 -10.55 2.40
C TYR A 59 -10.26 -9.71 1.89
N LEU A 60 -10.00 -8.58 1.23
CA LEU A 60 -11.07 -7.74 0.67
C LEU A 60 -11.84 -8.46 -0.45
N ARG A 61 -11.14 -9.27 -1.26
CA ARG A 61 -11.76 -10.08 -2.31
C ARG A 61 -12.64 -11.17 -1.72
N ASP A 62 -12.18 -11.86 -0.68
CA ASP A 62 -12.98 -12.87 0.03
C ASP A 62 -14.27 -12.25 0.58
N VAL A 63 -14.20 -11.02 1.12
CA VAL A 63 -15.39 -10.28 1.59
C VAL A 63 -16.35 -9.93 0.44
N LEU A 64 -15.84 -9.63 -0.76
CA LEU A 64 -16.68 -9.37 -1.93
C LEU A 64 -17.30 -10.65 -2.49
N ASP A 65 -16.58 -11.77 -2.49
CA ASP A 65 -17.06 -13.07 -2.97
C ASP A 65 -18.21 -13.60 -2.08
N ASP A 66 -18.13 -13.32 -0.77
CA ASP A 66 -19.18 -13.65 0.21
C ASP A 66 -20.36 -12.65 0.21
N ALA A 67 -20.27 -11.53 -0.52
CA ALA A 67 -21.29 -10.49 -0.50
C ALA A 67 -22.51 -10.86 -1.34
N ASP A 68 -23.68 -10.98 -0.70
CA ASP A 68 -24.95 -11.14 -1.40
C ASP A 68 -25.48 -9.78 -1.87
N SER A 69 -25.48 -9.59 -3.20
CA SER A 69 -25.87 -8.34 -3.86
C SER A 69 -27.29 -7.87 -3.56
N GLN A 70 -28.19 -8.77 -3.16
CA GLN A 70 -29.58 -8.44 -2.81
C GLN A 70 -29.67 -7.56 -1.56
N PHE A 71 -28.62 -7.52 -0.74
CA PHE A 71 -28.54 -6.67 0.45
C PHE A 71 -28.01 -5.26 0.18
N TYR A 72 -27.65 -4.94 -1.07
CA TYR A 72 -27.02 -3.67 -1.43
C TYR A 72 -27.82 -2.93 -2.51
N GLU A 73 -27.88 -1.62 -2.39
CA GLU A 73 -28.42 -0.73 -3.41
C GLU A 73 -27.32 0.20 -3.92
N HIS A 74 -27.26 0.39 -5.23
CA HIS A 74 -26.35 1.36 -5.84
C HIS A 74 -26.99 2.76 -5.83
N ASP A 75 -26.27 3.76 -5.34
CA ASP A 75 -26.75 5.13 -5.18
C ASP A 75 -27.11 5.83 -6.52
N ARG A 76 -26.50 5.37 -7.62
CA ARG A 76 -26.79 5.84 -9.00
C ARG A 76 -27.81 4.97 -9.74
N GLY A 77 -28.34 3.92 -9.12
CA GLY A 77 -29.29 2.99 -9.72
C GLY A 77 -28.67 1.95 -10.66
N ASP A 78 -27.35 1.75 -10.60
CA ASP A 78 -26.65 0.67 -11.31
C ASP A 78 -26.90 -0.70 -10.62
N SER A 79 -26.50 -1.79 -11.29
CA SER A 79 -26.62 -3.15 -10.75
C SER A 79 -25.60 -3.40 -9.64
N SER A 80 -26.08 -3.77 -8.45
CA SER A 80 -25.21 -4.13 -7.31
C SER A 80 -24.28 -5.31 -7.64
N ASP A 81 -24.75 -6.30 -8.42
CA ASP A 81 -23.91 -7.41 -8.91
C ASP A 81 -22.76 -6.89 -9.77
N ASP A 82 -23.05 -6.01 -10.73
CA ASP A 82 -22.03 -5.48 -11.63
C ASP A 82 -21.01 -4.62 -10.87
N THR A 83 -21.47 -3.87 -9.85
CA THR A 83 -20.59 -3.08 -8.99
C THR A 83 -19.66 -3.94 -8.15
N LEU A 84 -20.17 -5.01 -7.52
CA LEU A 84 -19.35 -5.94 -6.72
C LEU A 84 -18.33 -6.67 -7.61
N ASN A 85 -18.75 -7.12 -8.80
CA ASN A 85 -17.85 -7.74 -9.78
C ASN A 85 -16.76 -6.77 -10.27
N LEU A 86 -17.12 -5.52 -10.54
CA LEU A 86 -16.14 -4.49 -10.92
C LEU A 86 -15.16 -4.21 -9.77
N ALA A 87 -15.63 -4.16 -8.53
CA ALA A 87 -14.77 -4.00 -7.37
C ALA A 87 -13.76 -5.15 -7.24
N ASP A 88 -14.17 -6.41 -7.41
CA ASP A 88 -13.25 -7.55 -7.41
C ASP A 88 -12.22 -7.45 -8.54
N PHE A 89 -12.66 -7.10 -9.75
CA PHE A 89 -11.76 -6.90 -10.89
C PHE A 89 -10.69 -5.82 -10.60
N CYS A 90 -11.09 -4.68 -10.02
CA CYS A 90 -10.16 -3.64 -9.63
C CYS A 90 -9.17 -4.10 -8.53
N LEU A 91 -9.59 -4.96 -7.61
CA LEU A 91 -8.68 -5.54 -6.62
C LEU A 91 -7.66 -6.48 -7.25
N ILE A 92 -8.04 -7.26 -8.27
CA ILE A 92 -7.09 -8.09 -9.06
C ILE A 92 -6.06 -7.21 -9.78
N ASP A 93 -6.51 -6.12 -10.41
CA ASP A 93 -5.61 -5.18 -11.09
C ASP A 93 -4.65 -4.50 -10.10
N ALA A 94 -5.14 -4.15 -8.91
CA ALA A 94 -4.31 -3.62 -7.83
C ALA A 94 -3.21 -4.60 -7.40
N LEU A 95 -3.50 -5.92 -7.31
CA LEU A 95 -2.48 -6.93 -7.02
C LEU A 95 -1.35 -6.95 -8.07
N SER A 96 -1.73 -6.87 -9.35
CA SER A 96 -0.77 -6.87 -10.45
C SER A 96 0.11 -5.62 -10.40
N SER A 97 -0.49 -4.47 -10.15
CA SER A 97 0.21 -3.19 -9.98
C SER A 97 1.17 -3.19 -8.80
N LEU A 98 0.76 -3.77 -7.66
CA LEU A 98 1.61 -3.91 -6.48
C LEU A 98 2.82 -4.82 -6.74
N ALA A 99 2.63 -5.93 -7.46
CA ALA A 99 3.72 -6.83 -7.81
C ALA A 99 4.78 -6.13 -8.69
N LEU A 100 4.34 -5.34 -9.67
CA LEU A 100 5.23 -4.52 -10.50
C LEU A 100 5.98 -3.47 -9.69
N ALA A 101 5.26 -2.73 -8.83
CA ALA A 101 5.86 -1.71 -7.96
C ALA A 101 6.89 -2.32 -7.00
N HIS A 102 6.56 -3.46 -6.39
CA HIS A 102 7.46 -4.18 -5.49
C HIS A 102 8.74 -4.61 -6.21
N GLY A 103 8.63 -5.19 -7.42
CA GLY A 103 9.78 -5.57 -8.22
C GLY A 103 10.68 -4.38 -8.56
N ALA A 104 10.09 -3.26 -8.98
CA ALA A 104 10.83 -2.05 -9.33
C ALA A 104 11.55 -1.43 -8.11
N LEU A 105 10.87 -1.32 -6.97
CA LEU A 105 11.47 -0.75 -5.75
C LEU A 105 12.53 -1.68 -5.15
N SER A 106 12.31 -2.99 -5.15
CA SER A 106 13.32 -3.96 -4.70
C SER A 106 14.58 -3.90 -5.55
N GLN A 107 14.46 -3.69 -6.87
CA GLN A 107 15.62 -3.49 -7.73
C GLN A 107 16.35 -2.19 -7.37
N ALA A 108 15.61 -1.08 -7.25
CA ALA A 108 16.21 0.22 -6.88
C ALA A 108 16.92 0.15 -5.52
N TRP A 109 16.31 -0.52 -4.54
CA TRP A 109 16.91 -0.77 -3.23
C TRP A 109 18.23 -1.55 -3.32
N THR A 110 18.25 -2.59 -4.14
CA THR A 110 19.46 -3.40 -4.39
C THR A 110 20.57 -2.56 -5.01
N GLU A 111 20.27 -1.77 -6.04
CA GLU A 111 21.26 -0.93 -6.72
C GLU A 111 21.85 0.14 -5.79
N ILE A 112 21.02 0.79 -4.97
CA ILE A 112 21.49 1.77 -3.99
C ILE A 112 22.36 1.12 -2.92
N GLY A 113 22.06 -0.12 -2.52
CA GLY A 113 22.90 -0.89 -1.59
C GLY A 113 24.32 -1.16 -2.10
N HIS A 114 24.58 -1.02 -3.40
CA HIS A 114 25.92 -1.14 -3.98
C HIS A 114 26.73 0.16 -3.96
N LEU A 115 26.11 1.30 -3.61
CA LEU A 115 26.81 2.57 -3.50
C LEU A 115 27.69 2.58 -2.24
N ARG A 116 28.93 3.03 -2.41
CA ARG A 116 29.84 3.34 -1.29
C ARG A 116 30.26 4.80 -1.38
N PRO A 117 30.44 5.49 -0.24
CA PRO A 117 31.10 6.78 -0.23
C PRO A 117 32.45 6.65 -0.94
N ARG A 118 32.76 7.60 -1.81
CA ARG A 118 34.07 7.66 -2.45
C ARG A 118 35.06 8.17 -1.40
N ASP A 119 36.09 7.40 -1.08
CA ASP A 119 37.20 7.87 -0.26
C ASP A 119 37.94 8.98 -1.04
N ILE A 120 37.95 10.20 -0.50
CA ILE A 120 38.59 11.38 -1.13
C ILE A 120 40.07 11.52 -0.70
N ASP A 121 40.60 10.60 0.11
CA ASP A 121 41.93 10.72 0.70
C ASP A 121 43.07 10.00 -0.07
N SER A 122 42.84 9.53 -1.30
CA SER A 122 43.85 8.73 -2.03
C SER A 122 44.77 9.50 -2.98
N ASP A 123 44.60 10.82 -3.14
CA ASP A 123 45.39 11.62 -4.10
C ASP A 123 46.35 12.64 -3.43
N SER A 124 46.92 12.29 -2.27
CA SER A 124 47.95 13.10 -1.60
C SER A 124 49.22 12.29 -1.27
N GLU A 125 49.90 11.77 -2.30
CA GLU A 125 51.34 11.47 -2.26
C GLU A 125 52.03 11.84 -3.58
#